data_AF-A0A9X7DK01-F1
#
_entry.id   AF-A0A9X7DK01-F1
#
_cell.length_a   1.000
_cell.length_b   1.000
_cell.length_c   1.000
_cell.angle_alpha   90.00
_cell.angle_beta   90.00
_cell.angle_gamma   90.00
#
_symmetry.space_group_name_H-M   'P 1'
#
loop_
_entity.id
_entity.type
_entity.pdbx_description
1 polymer ?
#
loop_
_entity_poly.entity_id
_entity_poly.type
_entity_poly.pdbx_seq_one_letter_code
_entity_poly.pdbx_strand_id
1 'polypeptide(L)'
;MKKIEALEWLKSNNNPSAFATNRFGETINAINFVEKLYELGAGKVCVVGISDEKDRIEDEGGPYADSLLVELPEDDLKRNDIIKFYKKEMEEQGIVEGEGILEWNESNLDNGILGFGWY
;
A
#
# COMPACT_ATOMS: atom_id res chain seq x y z
N MET A 1 -6.71 -13.57 3.69
CA MET A 1 -6.84 -12.24 3.05
C MET A 1 -6.38 -12.36 1.60
N LYS A 2 -7.14 -11.83 0.64
CA LYS A 2 -6.77 -11.80 -0.78
C LYS A 2 -5.60 -10.83 -0.97
N LYS A 3 -4.58 -11.21 -1.75
CA LYS A 3 -3.45 -10.37 -2.16
C LYS A 3 -3.42 -10.31 -3.67
N ILE A 4 -3.43 -9.12 -4.27
CA ILE A 4 -3.37 -8.93 -5.73
C ILE A 4 -2.19 -7.99 -6.00
N GLU A 5 -1.41 -8.24 -7.07
CA GLU A 5 -0.33 -7.33 -7.46
C GLU A 5 -0.90 -5.92 -7.69
N ALA A 6 -0.25 -4.93 -7.09
CA ALA A 6 -0.81 -3.60 -6.93
C ALA A 6 -0.95 -2.83 -8.25
N LEU A 7 0.05 -2.89 -9.14
CA LEU A 7 -0.03 -2.17 -10.42
C LEU A 7 -1.08 -2.79 -11.35
N GLU A 8 -1.15 -4.12 -11.42
CA GLU A 8 -2.19 -4.84 -12.17
C GLU A 8 -3.58 -4.48 -11.66
N TRP A 9 -3.77 -4.47 -10.33
CA TRP A 9 -5.04 -4.12 -9.72
C TRP A 9 -5.42 -2.67 -9.98
N LEU A 10 -4.53 -1.71 -9.72
CA LEU A 10 -4.79 -0.28 -9.89
C LEU A 10 -5.05 0.09 -11.37
N LYS A 11 -4.29 -0.48 -12.31
CA LYS A 11 -4.42 -0.17 -13.75
C LYS A 11 -5.66 -0.80 -14.39
N SER A 12 -6.23 -1.85 -13.79
CA SER A 12 -7.45 -2.51 -14.26
C SER A 12 -8.72 -2.03 -13.55
N ASN A 13 -8.58 -1.22 -12.49
CA ASN A 13 -9.71 -0.71 -11.73
C ASN A 13 -10.31 0.53 -12.40
N ASN A 14 -11.63 0.50 -12.66
CA ASN A 14 -12.33 1.62 -13.29
C ASN A 14 -12.73 2.71 -12.27
N ASN A 15 -12.57 2.46 -10.97
CA ASN A 15 -12.77 3.49 -9.94
C ASN A 15 -11.64 4.55 -10.06
N PRO A 16 -11.96 5.84 -10.32
CA PRO A 16 -10.97 6.90 -10.46
C PRO A 16 -10.25 7.22 -9.14
N SER A 17 -10.75 6.71 -8.02
CA SER A 17 -10.24 6.87 -6.66
C SER A 17 -10.22 5.52 -5.95
N ALA A 18 -9.65 4.50 -6.60
CA ALA A 18 -9.68 3.11 -6.18
C ALA A 18 -8.93 2.82 -4.88
N PHE A 19 -7.98 3.68 -4.48
CA PHE A 19 -7.03 3.36 -3.43
C PHE A 19 -6.75 4.54 -2.51
N ALA A 20 -7.01 4.37 -1.21
CA ALA A 20 -6.73 5.34 -0.15
C ALA A 20 -7.02 6.79 -0.59
N THR A 21 -8.26 7.08 -0.99
CA THR A 21 -8.67 8.34 -1.64
C THR A 21 -8.31 9.57 -0.82
N ASN A 22 -8.38 9.47 0.51
CA ASN A 22 -7.97 10.55 1.43
C ASN A 22 -6.49 10.95 1.24
N ARG A 23 -5.63 9.99 0.86
CA ARG A 23 -4.19 10.19 0.66
C ARG A 23 -3.82 10.53 -0.79
N PHE A 24 -4.41 9.82 -1.75
CA PHE A 24 -4.00 9.89 -3.15
C PHE A 24 -4.94 10.71 -4.03
N GLY A 25 -6.19 10.90 -3.63
CA GLY A 25 -7.25 11.52 -4.43
C GLY A 25 -7.62 10.65 -5.63
N GLU A 26 -6.74 10.58 -6.62
CA GLU A 26 -6.93 9.84 -7.86
C GLU A 26 -6.04 8.59 -7.92
N THR A 27 -6.53 7.52 -8.56
CA THR A 27 -5.85 6.24 -8.74
C THR A 27 -4.47 6.40 -9.38
N ILE A 28 -4.27 7.40 -10.25
CA ILE A 28 -2.97 7.67 -10.86
C ILE A 28 -1.89 8.04 -9.82
N ASN A 29 -2.26 8.74 -8.74
CA ASN A 29 -1.32 9.09 -7.69
C ASN A 29 -0.93 7.87 -6.85
N ALA A 30 -1.86 6.94 -6.63
CA ALA A 30 -1.57 5.65 -6.00
C ALA A 30 -0.65 4.79 -6.89
N ILE A 31 -0.86 4.78 -8.22
CA ILE A 31 0.03 4.12 -9.17
C ILE A 31 1.45 4.68 -9.05
N ASN A 32 1.60 6.00 -9.07
CA ASN A 32 2.92 6.66 -8.95
C ASN A 32 3.61 6.29 -7.62
N PHE A 33 2.86 6.17 -6.53
CA PHE A 33 3.39 5.74 -5.23
C PHE A 33 3.88 4.29 -5.27
N VAL A 34 3.11 3.37 -5.87
CA VAL A 34 3.51 1.96 -6.03
C VAL A 34 4.72 1.83 -6.95
N GLU A 35 4.76 2.56 -8.06
CA GLU A 35 5.93 2.62 -8.95
C GLU A 35 7.15 3.11 -8.18
N LYS A 36 6.99 4.08 -7.27
CA LYS A 36 8.09 4.52 -6.41
C LYS A 36 8.63 3.43 -5.49
N LEU A 37 7.76 2.59 -4.90
CA LEU A 37 8.20 1.45 -4.09
C LEU A 37 9.04 0.46 -4.90
N TYR A 38 8.64 0.17 -6.15
CA TYR A 38 9.42 -0.66 -7.05
C TYR A 38 10.76 -0.02 -7.46
N GLU A 39 10.80 1.29 -7.71
CA GLU A 39 12.05 2.02 -7.96
C GLU A 39 13.03 1.93 -6.78
N LEU A 40 12.52 1.97 -5.54
CA LEU A 40 13.31 1.80 -4.32
C LEU A 40 13.77 0.35 -4.11
N GLY A 41 13.27 -0.58 -4.91
CA GLY A 41 13.71 -1.97 -4.93
C GLY A 41 12.77 -2.96 -4.26
N ALA A 42 11.50 -2.63 -4.06
CA ALA A 42 10.52 -3.59 -3.58
C ALA A 42 10.48 -4.84 -4.49
N GLY A 43 10.42 -6.03 -3.90
CA GLY A 43 10.31 -7.28 -4.65
C GLY A 43 8.92 -7.47 -5.24
N LYS A 44 7.89 -7.22 -4.42
CA LYS A 44 6.48 -7.28 -4.81
C LYS A 44 5.66 -6.33 -3.97
N VAL A 45 4.70 -5.65 -4.60
CA VAL A 45 3.72 -4.82 -3.90
C VAL A 45 2.33 -5.41 -4.18
N CYS A 46 1.58 -5.70 -3.11
CA CYS A 46 0.24 -6.27 -3.21
C CYS A 46 -0.79 -5.38 -2.52
N VAL A 47 -1.92 -5.15 -3.18
CA VAL A 47 -3.13 -4.61 -2.55
C VAL A 47 -3.78 -5.71 -1.71
N VAL A 48 -4.20 -5.33 -0.50
CA VAL A 48 -4.92 -6.17 0.44
C VAL A 48 -6.11 -5.43 1.04
N GLY A 49 -6.99 -6.13 1.75
CA GLY A 49 -8.18 -5.51 2.35
C GLY A 49 -9.17 -4.95 1.31
N ILE A 50 -9.29 -5.62 0.16
CA ILE A 50 -10.14 -5.15 -0.94
C ILE A 50 -11.62 -5.26 -0.55
N SER A 51 -12.33 -4.15 -0.66
CA SER A 51 -13.78 -4.03 -0.57
C SER A 51 -14.37 -4.08 -1.98
N ASP A 52 -14.95 -5.23 -2.34
CA ASP A 52 -15.50 -5.52 -3.67
C ASP A 52 -17.01 -5.79 -3.64
N GLU A 53 -17.73 -5.14 -2.72
CA GLU A 53 -19.19 -5.23 -2.64
C GLU A 53 -19.84 -4.75 -3.94
N LYS A 54 -20.92 -5.42 -4.35
CA LYS A 54 -21.60 -5.14 -5.61
C LYS A 54 -22.07 -3.67 -5.71
N ASP A 55 -22.72 -3.17 -4.66
CA ASP A 55 -23.27 -1.81 -4.63
C ASP A 55 -22.15 -0.76 -4.78
N ARG A 56 -20.98 -0.99 -4.15
CA ARG A 56 -19.80 -0.14 -4.33
C ARG A 56 -19.31 -0.12 -5.77
N ILE A 57 -19.22 -1.29 -6.39
CA ILE A 57 -18.77 -1.39 -7.79
C ILE A 57 -19.74 -0.66 -8.73
N GLU A 58 -21.04 -0.74 -8.45
CA GLU A 58 -22.07 -0.03 -9.22
C GLU A 58 -22.00 1.50 -9.01
N ASP A 59 -21.74 1.96 -7.78
CA ASP A 59 -21.71 3.39 -7.43
C ASP A 59 -20.37 4.08 -7.78
N GLU A 60 -19.25 3.42 -7.51
CA GLU A 60 -17.90 3.99 -7.61
C GLU A 60 -17.13 3.52 -8.86
N GLY A 61 -17.72 2.60 -9.64
CA GLY A 61 -17.14 2.06 -10.86
C GLY A 61 -16.14 0.92 -10.66
N GLY A 62 -15.79 0.57 -9.41
CA GLY A 62 -14.87 -0.51 -9.13
C GLY A 62 -14.60 -0.72 -7.63
N PRO A 63 -13.87 -1.79 -7.26
CA PRO A 63 -13.55 -2.08 -5.88
C PRO A 63 -12.63 -1.02 -5.26
N TYR A 64 -12.57 -1.00 -3.94
CA TYR A 64 -11.75 -0.06 -3.17
C TYR A 64 -10.79 -0.81 -2.23
N ALA A 65 -9.64 -0.20 -1.91
CA ALA A 65 -8.74 -0.67 -0.87
C ALA A 65 -7.92 0.47 -0.28
N ASP A 66 -7.28 0.23 0.86
CA ASP A 66 -6.52 1.25 1.59
C ASP A 66 -5.23 0.70 2.21
N SER A 67 -4.82 -0.51 1.81
CA SER A 67 -3.71 -1.23 2.43
C SER A 67 -2.83 -1.91 1.39
N LEU A 68 -1.51 -1.80 1.56
CA LEU A 68 -0.49 -2.51 0.78
C LEU A 68 0.32 -3.45 1.66
N LEU A 69 0.76 -4.55 1.07
CA LEU A 69 1.87 -5.35 1.56
C LEU A 69 3.04 -5.26 0.58
N VAL A 70 4.21 -4.90 1.10
CA VAL A 70 5.45 -4.74 0.35
C VAL A 70 6.43 -5.82 0.78
N GLU A 71 6.88 -6.63 -0.18
CA GLU A 71 8.03 -7.52 0.00
C GLU A 71 9.32 -6.70 -0.12
N LEU A 72 10.08 -6.65 0.97
CA LEU A 72 11.35 -5.95 1.06
C LEU A 72 12.46 -6.74 0.34
N PRO A 73 13.39 -6.06 -0.33
CA PRO A 73 14.54 -6.71 -0.95
C PRO A 73 15.49 -7.29 0.10
N GLU A 74 16.29 -8.27 -0.31
CA GLU A 74 17.42 -8.80 0.47
C GLU A 74 18.59 -7.80 0.56
N ASP A 75 18.67 -6.85 -0.36
CA ASP A 75 19.67 -5.77 -0.34
C ASP A 75 19.37 -4.79 0.80
N ASP A 76 20.27 -4.75 1.80
CA ASP A 76 20.11 -3.93 3.01
C ASP A 76 19.98 -2.43 2.71
N LEU A 77 20.66 -1.91 1.68
CA LEU A 77 20.57 -0.48 1.35
C LEU A 77 19.19 -0.15 0.82
N LYS A 78 18.69 -0.94 -0.15
CA LYS A 78 17.34 -0.78 -0.72
C LYS A 78 16.25 -1.02 0.32
N ARG A 79 16.43 -2.04 1.17
CA ARG A 79 15.53 -2.33 2.30
C ARG A 79 15.43 -1.11 3.22
N ASN A 80 16.56 -0.51 3.59
CA ASN A 80 16.58 0.68 4.43
C ASN A 80 15.94 1.90 3.76
N ASP A 81 16.11 2.07 2.46
CA ASP A 81 15.46 3.16 1.70
C ASP A 81 13.93 3.04 1.72
N ILE A 82 13.39 1.83 1.56
CA ILE A 82 11.94 1.56 1.66
C ILE A 82 11.45 1.80 3.09
N ILE A 83 12.18 1.35 4.12
CA ILE A 83 11.81 1.59 5.51
C ILE A 83 11.82 3.10 5.83
N LYS A 84 12.80 3.85 5.31
CA LYS A 84 12.84 5.32 5.47
C LYS A 84 11.67 5.99 4.76
N PHE A 85 11.33 5.52 3.56
CA PHE A 85 10.16 6.00 2.81
C PHE A 85 8.86 5.75 3.58
N TYR A 86 8.70 4.55 4.15
CA TYR A 86 7.58 4.19 5.04
C TYR A 86 7.50 5.10 6.26
N LYS A 87 8.60 5.29 6.99
CA LYS A 87 8.61 6.13 8.21
C LYS A 87 8.18 7.56 7.91
N LYS A 88 8.64 8.11 6.79
CA LYS A 88 8.22 9.44 6.32
C LYS A 88 6.71 9.46 6.04
N GLU A 89 6.19 8.44 5.37
CA GLU A 89 4.75 8.34 5.09
C GLU A 89 3.91 8.21 6.38
N MET A 90 4.37 7.48 7.38
CA MET A 90 3.69 7.39 8.70
C MET A 90 3.70 8.74 9.44
N GLU A 91 4.82 9.46 9.39
CA GLU A 91 4.94 10.81 9.97
C GLU A 91 3.98 11.80 9.29
N GLU A 92 3.89 11.78 7.96
CA GLU A 92 2.96 12.63 7.19
C GLU A 92 1.49 12.31 7.51
N GLN A 93 1.17 11.07 7.87
CA GLN A 93 -0.16 10.65 8.33
C GLN A 93 -0.44 10.97 9.80
N GLY A 94 0.58 11.34 10.58
CA GLY A 94 0.45 11.53 12.03
C GLY A 94 0.26 10.24 12.82
N ILE A 95 0.65 9.09 12.24
CA ILE A 95 0.60 7.78 12.92
C ILE A 95 1.73 7.73 13.97
N VAL A 96 1.38 7.42 15.22
CA VAL A 96 2.30 7.39 16.36
C VAL A 96 2.49 5.97 16.90
N GLU A 97 3.58 5.75 17.66
CA GLU A 97 3.87 4.47 18.33
C GLU A 97 2.66 3.94 19.14
N GLY A 98 2.36 2.65 19.00
CA GLY A 98 1.21 1.98 19.62
C GLY A 98 0.01 1.76 18.67
N GLU A 99 0.06 2.28 17.44
CA GLU A 99 -0.91 1.95 16.40
C GLU A 99 -0.67 0.54 15.84
N GLY A 100 -1.75 -0.22 15.61
CA GLY A 100 -1.67 -1.66 15.29
C GLY A 100 -0.85 -2.00 14.04
N ILE A 101 -0.73 -1.07 13.08
CA ILE A 101 0.13 -1.25 11.90
C ILE A 101 1.62 -1.22 12.22
N LEU A 102 2.03 -0.42 13.22
CA LEU A 102 3.43 -0.34 13.64
C LEU A 102 3.85 -1.62 14.35
N GLU A 103 3.05 -2.10 15.31
CA GLU A 103 3.31 -3.36 16.01
C GLU A 103 3.34 -4.56 15.05
N TRP A 104 2.43 -4.57 14.07
CA TRP A 104 2.41 -5.59 13.03
C TRP A 104 3.68 -5.55 12.17
N ASN A 105 4.13 -4.35 11.79
CA ASN A 105 5.36 -4.19 11.00
C ASN A 105 6.61 -4.59 11.78
N GLU A 106 6.72 -4.25 13.06
CA GLU A 106 7.81 -4.72 13.93
C GLU A 106 7.93 -6.24 13.93
N SER A 107 6.80 -6.94 13.97
CA SER A 107 6.75 -8.41 13.97
C SER A 107 7.03 -9.05 12.60
N ASN A 108 7.01 -8.29 11.50
CA ASN A 108 7.10 -8.82 10.13
C ASN A 108 8.30 -8.30 9.33
N LEU A 109 9.02 -7.30 9.84
CA LEU A 109 10.24 -6.76 9.22
C LEU A 109 11.33 -7.82 9.01
N ASP A 110 11.51 -8.73 9.97
CA ASP A 110 12.47 -9.84 9.86
C ASP A 110 12.05 -10.87 8.79
N ASN A 111 10.74 -10.98 8.52
CA ASN A 111 10.21 -11.80 7.43
C ASN A 111 10.31 -11.11 6.06
N GLY A 112 10.85 -9.88 6.01
CA GLY A 112 10.97 -9.10 4.78
C GLY A 112 9.64 -8.56 4.27
N ILE A 113 8.66 -8.33 5.17
CA ILE A 113 7.36 -7.79 4.80
C ILE A 113 7.15 -6.46 5.51
N LEU A 114 6.62 -5.48 4.78
CA LEU A 114 6.23 -4.18 5.30
C LEU A 114 4.82 -3.82 4.83
N GLY A 115 3.93 -3.53 5.78
CA GLY A 115 2.57 -3.10 5.55
C GLY A 115 2.44 -1.58 5.51
N PHE A 116 1.67 -1.08 4.54
CA PHE A 116 1.20 0.30 4.51
C PHE A 116 -0.32 0.29 4.63
N GLY A 117 -0.87 1.26 5.36
CA GLY A 117 -2.31 1.42 5.55
C GLY A 117 -2.63 2.90 5.70
N TRP A 118 -3.82 3.30 5.23
CA TRP A 118 -4.34 4.66 5.29
C TRP A 118 -5.78 4.62 5.78
N TYR A 119 -6.13 5.41 6.80
CA TYR A 119 -7.45 5.38 7.46
C TYR A 119 -8.13 6.74 7.40
#